data_AF-A0A844GYB0-F1
#
_entry.id   AF-A0A844GYB0-F1
#
_cell.length_a   1.000
_cell.length_b   1.000
_cell.length_c   1.000
_cell.angle_alpha   90.00
_cell.angle_beta   90.00
_cell.angle_gamma   90.00
#
_symmetry.space_group_name_H-M   'P 1'
#
loop_
_entity.id
_entity.type
_entity.pdbx_description
1 polymer ?
#
loop_
_entity_poly.entity_id
_entity_poly.type
_entity_poly.pdbx_seq_one_letter_code
_entity_poly.pdbx_strand_id
1 'polypeptide(L)'
;MIEGEIEQVSTDGAYDKRKCYQAIEERGAKAIIPPQKNAQKWSDMDGDRNKNIDRIEEIGRKEWKQESGYHRRSISETTMFRLKTIFGGKVSSRNFDN
;
A
#
# COMPACT_ATOMS: atom_id res chain seq x y z
N MET A 1 13.58 -14.93 8.15
CA MET A 1 12.91 -14.71 6.85
C MET A 1 11.49 -15.19 7.05
N ILE A 2 10.46 -14.42 6.70
CA ILE A 2 9.09 -14.93 6.82
C ILE A 2 8.89 -15.82 5.58
N GLU A 3 8.88 -17.13 5.79
CA GLU A 3 8.64 -18.10 4.73
C GLU A 3 7.13 -18.20 4.49
N GLY A 4 6.66 -17.58 3.41
CA GLY A 4 5.24 -17.56 3.05
C GLY A 4 5.02 -16.86 1.73
N GLU A 5 4.07 -17.35 0.94
CA GLU A 5 3.61 -16.71 -0.29
C GLU A 5 2.96 -15.36 0.05
N ILE A 6 3.33 -14.31 -0.69
CA ILE A 6 2.77 -12.98 -0.47
C ILE A 6 1.55 -12.86 -1.39
N GLU A 7 0.35 -12.95 -0.82
CA GLU A 7 -0.89 -12.81 -1.62
C GLU A 7 -1.09 -11.37 -2.13
N GLN A 8 -0.68 -10.37 -1.35
CA GLN A 8 -0.95 -8.96 -1.65
C GLN A 8 0.09 -8.03 -1.04
N VAL A 9 0.45 -6.97 -1.78
CA VAL A 9 1.26 -5.86 -1.31
C VAL A 9 0.43 -4.57 -1.36
N SER A 10 0.17 -4.00 -0.19
CA SER A 10 -0.53 -2.71 -0.05
C SER A 10 0.46 -1.59 0.26
N THR A 11 0.57 -0.57 -0.61
CA THR A 11 1.46 0.58 -0.36
C THR A 11 0.91 1.93 -0.74
N ASP A 12 1.53 3.01 -0.25
CA ASP A 12 1.11 4.38 -0.54
C ASP A 12 1.44 4.78 -1.99
N GLY A 13 0.73 5.79 -2.52
CA GLY A 13 0.87 6.28 -3.88
C GLY A 13 2.28 6.77 -4.26
N ALA A 14 3.17 7.01 -3.31
CA ALA A 14 4.60 7.24 -3.59
C ALA A 14 5.27 6.06 -4.33
N TYR A 15 4.72 4.85 -4.18
CA TYR A 15 5.17 3.61 -4.82
C TYR A 15 4.42 3.29 -6.12
N ASP A 16 3.62 4.23 -6.64
CA ASP A 16 2.97 4.14 -7.96
C ASP A 16 4.02 4.26 -9.10
N LYS A 17 4.96 3.31 -9.14
CA LYS A 17 6.11 3.29 -10.05
C LYS A 17 6.22 1.92 -10.71
N ARG A 18 6.56 1.88 -12.00
CA ARG A 18 6.67 0.64 -12.80
C ARG A 18 7.50 -0.44 -12.11
N LYS A 19 8.69 -0.08 -11.63
CA LYS A 19 9.60 -1.01 -10.95
C LYS A 19 8.98 -1.64 -9.70
N CYS A 20 8.11 -0.92 -8.99
CA CYS A 20 7.42 -1.45 -7.82
C CYS A 20 6.38 -2.50 -8.23
N TYR A 21 5.57 -2.20 -9.25
CA TYR A 21 4.61 -3.18 -9.78
C TYR A 21 5.30 -4.44 -10.31
N GLN A 22 6.40 -4.30 -11.06
CA GLN A 22 7.17 -5.45 -11.56
C GLN A 22 7.74 -6.31 -10.42
N ALA A 23 8.28 -5.71 -9.38
CA ALA A 23 8.80 -6.45 -8.22
C ALA A 23 7.71 -7.17 -7.42
N ILE A 24 6.48 -6.67 -7.44
CA ILE A 24 5.32 -7.30 -6.80
C ILE A 24 4.82 -8.47 -7.66
N GLU A 25 4.75 -8.26 -8.98
CA GLU A 25 4.36 -9.28 -9.95
C GLU A 25 5.35 -10.45 -10.00
N GLU A 26 6.66 -10.19 -9.92
CA GLU A 26 7.71 -11.24 -9.84
C GLU A 26 7.52 -12.16 -8.61
N ARG A 27 6.89 -11.64 -7.56
CA ARG A 27 6.56 -12.39 -6.33
C ARG A 27 5.17 -13.04 -6.37
N GLY A 28 4.45 -12.95 -7.49
CA GLY A 28 3.09 -13.49 -7.64
C GLY A 28 2.04 -12.78 -6.79
N ALA A 29 2.34 -11.59 -6.26
CA ALA A 29 1.48 -10.88 -5.33
C ALA A 29 0.58 -9.87 -6.05
N LYS A 30 -0.60 -9.58 -5.49
CA LYS A 30 -1.47 -8.51 -5.99
C LYS A 30 -0.99 -7.12 -5.52
N ALA A 31 -0.89 -6.15 -6.42
CA ALA A 31 -0.48 -4.79 -6.07
C ALA A 31 -1.67 -3.88 -5.75
N ILE A 32 -1.87 -3.55 -4.46
CA ILE A 32 -2.85 -2.55 -4.02
C ILE A 32 -2.14 -1.25 -3.67
N ILE A 33 -1.91 -0.44 -4.71
CA ILE A 33 -1.30 0.87 -4.59
C ILE A 33 -2.31 1.89 -5.12
N PRO A 34 -2.68 2.92 -4.33
CA PRO A 34 -3.59 3.93 -4.79
C PRO A 34 -2.88 4.74 -5.88
N PRO A 35 -3.40 4.76 -7.12
CA PRO A 35 -2.81 5.54 -8.18
C PRO A 35 -2.85 7.03 -7.83
N GLN A 36 -1.91 7.79 -8.41
CA GLN A 36 -1.86 9.24 -8.25
C GLN A 36 -3.12 9.90 -8.82
N LYS A 37 -3.48 11.09 -8.32
CA LYS A 37 -4.75 11.77 -8.66
C LYS A 37 -4.98 11.97 -10.17
N ASN A 38 -3.90 12.13 -10.94
CA ASN A 38 -3.93 12.30 -12.40
C ASN A 38 -3.22 11.13 -13.12
N ALA A 39 -3.22 9.95 -12.51
CA ALA A 39 -2.61 8.77 -13.10
C ALA A 39 -3.36 8.37 -14.38
N GLN A 40 -2.62 8.27 -15.48
CA GLN A 40 -3.12 7.69 -16.73
C GLN A 40 -2.70 6.22 -16.83
N LYS A 41 -3.50 5.42 -17.55
CA LYS A 41 -3.19 4.02 -17.87
C LYS A 41 -1.85 3.94 -18.60
N TRP A 42 -1.04 2.93 -18.27
CA TRP A 42 0.19 2.66 -19.02
C TRP A 42 -0.15 1.80 -20.24
N SER A 43 0.16 2.29 -21.44
CA SER A 43 -0.09 1.56 -22.71
C SER A 43 0.77 0.29 -22.86
N ASP A 44 1.93 0.26 -22.20
CA ASP A 44 2.92 -0.81 -22.28
C ASP A 44 2.77 -1.86 -21.16
N MET A 45 1.86 -1.64 -20.21
CA MET A 45 1.68 -2.52 -19.05
C MET A 45 0.21 -2.60 -18.66
N ASP A 46 -0.43 -3.71 -19.02
CA ASP A 46 -1.77 -4.07 -18.55
C ASP A 46 -1.68 -4.83 -17.22
N GLY A 47 -1.40 -4.10 -16.14
CA GLY A 47 -1.19 -4.66 -14.81
C GLY A 47 -2.24 -4.22 -13.78
N ASP A 48 -2.05 -4.65 -12.52
CA ASP A 48 -2.87 -4.25 -11.37
C ASP A 48 -3.08 -2.72 -11.28
N ARG A 49 -2.10 -1.92 -11.72
CA ARG A 49 -2.24 -0.46 -11.77
C ARG A 49 -3.39 0.01 -12.65
N ASN A 50 -3.47 -0.47 -13.89
CA ASN A 50 -4.49 -0.06 -14.83
C ASN A 50 -5.88 -0.54 -14.36
N LYS A 51 -5.95 -1.76 -13.81
CA LYS A 51 -7.17 -2.31 -13.19
C LYS A 51 -7.63 -1.47 -12.00
N ASN A 52 -6.70 -1.01 -11.16
CA ASN A 52 -7.01 -0.11 -10.05
C ASN A 52 -7.50 1.26 -10.54
N ILE A 53 -6.91 1.82 -11.60
CA ILE A 53 -7.39 3.08 -12.20
C ILE A 53 -8.82 2.91 -12.71
N ASP A 54 -9.07 1.87 -13.51
CA ASP A 54 -10.39 1.60 -14.09
C ASP A 54 -11.47 1.42 -13.01
N ARG A 55 -11.16 0.63 -11.98
CA ARG A 55 -12.07 0.42 -10.85
C ARG A 55 -12.29 1.70 -10.05
N ILE A 56 -11.28 2.54 -9.86
CA ILE A 56 -11.44 3.84 -9.20
C ILE A 56 -12.31 4.79 -10.03
N GLU A 57 -12.23 4.76 -11.35
CA GLU A 57 -13.12 5.53 -12.23
C GLU A 57 -14.57 5.04 -12.15
N GLU A 58 -14.79 3.73 -11.97
CA GLU A 58 -16.12 3.13 -11.87
C GLU A 58 -16.80 3.36 -10.50
N ILE A 59 -16.12 3.02 -9.39
CA ILE A 59 -16.73 3.04 -8.04
C ILE A 59 -16.27 4.21 -7.17
N GLY A 60 -15.31 5.00 -7.64
CA GLY A 60 -14.70 6.10 -6.89
C GLY A 60 -13.61 5.63 -5.92
N ARG A 61 -12.66 6.54 -5.66
CA ARG A 61 -11.45 6.25 -4.85
C ARG A 61 -11.74 5.82 -3.41
N LYS A 62 -12.82 6.34 -2.81
CA LYS A 62 -13.20 6.01 -1.43
C LYS A 62 -13.65 4.56 -1.33
N GLU A 63 -14.56 4.14 -2.22
CA GLU A 63 -15.10 2.78 -2.24
C GLU A 63 -14.03 1.77 -2.66
N TRP A 64 -13.19 2.12 -3.63
CA TRP A 64 -12.04 1.27 -4.01
C TRP A 64 -11.10 1.00 -2.83
N LYS A 65 -10.84 1.96 -1.94
CA LYS A 65 -10.01 1.72 -0.74
C LYS A 65 -10.65 0.73 0.25
N GLN A 66 -11.97 0.65 0.27
CA GLN A 66 -12.71 -0.31 1.11
C GLN A 66 -12.68 -1.70 0.46
N GLU A 67 -13.01 -1.79 -0.83
CA GLU A 67 -13.06 -3.04 -1.60
C GLU A 67 -11.69 -3.72 -1.73
N SER A 68 -10.64 -2.94 -2.02
CA SER A 68 -9.28 -3.47 -2.25
C SER A 68 -8.58 -4.00 -1.00
N GLY A 69 -9.15 -3.82 0.18
CA GLY A 69 -8.51 -4.16 1.46
C GLY A 69 -7.45 -3.16 1.91
N TYR A 70 -7.26 -2.04 1.19
CA TYR A 70 -6.33 -0.96 1.56
C TYR A 70 -6.59 -0.42 2.98
N HIS A 71 -7.83 -0.52 3.47
CA HIS A 71 -8.21 -0.14 4.83
C HIS A 71 -7.35 -0.81 5.91
N ARG A 72 -6.88 -2.06 5.72
CA ARG A 72 -6.03 -2.76 6.70
C ARG A 72 -4.71 -2.02 6.97
N ARG A 73 -4.14 -1.40 5.93
CA ARG A 73 -2.97 -0.53 6.05
C ARG A 73 -3.32 0.74 6.82
N SER A 74 -4.44 1.39 6.48
CA SER A 74 -4.91 2.61 7.16
C SER A 74 -5.13 2.37 8.66
N ILE A 75 -5.62 1.21 9.08
CA ILE A 75 -5.77 0.84 10.50
C ILE A 75 -4.40 0.74 11.18
N SER A 76 -3.44 0.07 10.54
CA SER A 76 -2.08 -0.12 11.06
C SER A 76 -1.33 1.22 11.18
N GLU A 77 -1.42 2.05 10.13
CA GLU A 77 -0.83 3.40 10.11
C GLU A 77 -1.47 4.31 11.16
N THR A 78 -2.80 4.26 11.32
CA THR A 78 -3.51 5.03 12.34
C THR A 78 -3.12 4.59 13.75
N THR A 79 -2.99 3.28 13.97
CA THR A 79 -2.54 2.72 15.24
C THR A 79 -1.13 3.19 15.58
N MET A 80 -0.21 3.15 14.61
CA MET A 80 1.16 3.64 14.78
C MET A 80 1.21 5.15 15.00
N PHE A 81 0.38 5.93 14.29
CA PHE A 81 0.25 7.37 14.52
C PHE A 81 -0.25 7.68 15.93
N ARG A 82 -1.26 6.94 16.42
CA ARG A 82 -1.77 7.07 17.80
C ARG A 82 -0.70 6.73 18.82
N LEU A 83 0.02 5.61 18.64
CA LEU A 83 1.17 5.23 19.47
C LEU A 83 2.20 6.37 19.49
N LYS A 84 2.62 6.85 18.32
CA LYS A 84 3.60 7.94 18.21
C LYS A 84 3.07 9.25 18.81
N THR A 85 1.77 9.52 18.76
CA THR A 85 1.19 10.72 19.37
C THR A 85 1.18 10.62 20.90
N ILE A 86 0.78 9.45 21.45
CA ILE A 86 0.73 9.20 22.89
C ILE A 86 2.14 9.20 23.49
N PHE A 87 3.08 8.57 22.80
CA PHE A 87 4.40 8.27 23.33
C PHE A 87 5.49 9.21 22.80
N GLY A 88 5.34 9.84 21.63
CA GLY A 88 6.40 10.56 20.91
C GLY A 88 6.99 11.80 21.59
N GLY A 89 6.41 12.29 22.68
CA GLY A 89 7.04 13.31 23.53
C GLY A 89 7.90 12.76 24.67
N LYS A 90 7.84 11.45 24.96
CA LYS A 90 8.42 10.84 26.19
C LYS A 90 8.95 9.41 26.02
N VAL A 91 9.16 8.89 24.80
CA VAL A 91 9.83 7.58 24.64
C VAL A 91 11.33 7.80 24.55
N SER A 92 12.03 7.38 25.61
CA SER A 92 13.46 7.08 25.56
C SER A 92 13.60 5.56 25.49
N SER A 93 14.45 5.05 24.62
CA SER A 93 14.77 3.62 24.57
C SER A 93 15.36 3.20 25.91
N ARG A 94 14.64 2.38 26.68
CA ARG A 94 15.14 1.81 27.93
C ARG A 94 15.53 0.35 27.63
N ASN A 95 16.85 0.15 27.52
CA ASN A 95 17.60 -1.08 27.19
C ASN A 95 17.83 -1.36 25.71
N PHE A 96 19.04 -0.99 25.26
CA PHE A 96 19.84 -1.81 24.37
C PHE A 96 20.68 -2.72 25.27
N ASP A 97 20.24 -3.95 25.53
CA ASP A 97 21.17 -4.96 26.02
C ASP A 97 21.72 -5.69 24.79
N ASN A 98 23.04 -5.68 24.68
CA ASN A 98 23.84 -6.18 23.56
C ASN A 98 24.33 -7.60 23.84
#